data_AF-A0A924E8E9-F1
#
_entry.id   AF-A0A924E8E9-F1
#
_cell.length_a   1.000
_cell.length_b   1.000
_cell.length_c   1.000
_cell.angle_alpha   90.00
_cell.angle_beta   90.00
_cell.angle_gamma   90.00
#
_symmetry.space_group_name_H-M   'P 1'
#
loop_
_entity.id
_entity.type
_entity.pdbx_description
1 polymer ?
#
loop_
_entity_poly.entity_id
_entity_poly.type
_entity_poly.pdbx_seq_one_letter_code
_entity_poly.pdbx_strand_id
1 'polypeptide(L)' 'VQSLALIPLMSVRASADALLPVSGLLILASPDVERFQAGMGVDFLVHLGQLASASLSRLQAAP' A
#
# COMPACT_ATOMS: atom_id res chain seq x y z
N VAL A 1 20.19 -0.55 3.15
CA VAL A 1 18.81 -0.23 3.60
C VAL A 1 18.73 -0.62 5.06
N GLN A 2 18.27 0.28 5.94
CA GLN A 2 18.19 0.04 7.39
C GLN A 2 16.73 -0.01 7.90
N SER A 3 15.77 0.46 7.10
CA SER A 3 14.33 0.25 7.36
C SER A 3 13.56 0.03 6.06
N LEU A 4 12.46 -0.72 6.14
CA LEU A 4 11.67 -1.15 4.99
C LEU A 4 10.18 -1.24 5.36
N ALA A 5 9.31 -0.70 4.50
CA ALA A 5 7.86 -0.85 4.60
C ALA A 5 7.32 -1.60 3.37
N LEU A 6 6.50 -2.63 3.61
CA LEU A 6 5.81 -3.42 2.60
C LEU A 6 4.32 -3.17 2.72
N ILE A 7 3.72 -2.58 1.68
CA ILE A 7 2.33 -2.15 1.71
C ILE A 7 1.59 -2.87 0.56
N PRO A 8 0.66 -3.79 0.87
CA PRO A 8 -0.11 -4.47 -0.18
C PRO A 8 -1.01 -3.48 -0.91
N LEU A 9 -1.03 -3.56 -2.23
CA LEU A 9 -1.94 -2.80 -3.08
C LEU A 9 -3.17 -3.67 -3.35
N MET A 10 -4.34 -3.18 -2.99
CA MET A 10 -5.58 -3.95 -3.03
C MET A 10 -6.36 -3.64 -4.31
N SER A 11 -6.90 -4.68 -4.95
CA SER A 11 -7.81 -4.52 -6.08
C SER A 11 -9.17 -4.02 -5.60
N VAL A 12 -9.66 -2.94 -6.21
CA VAL A 12 -10.96 -2.33 -5.89
C VAL A 12 -12.11 -2.98 -6.69
N ARG A 13 -11.83 -4.01 -7.51
CA ARG A 13 -12.84 -4.69 -8.35
C ARG A 13 -13.53 -5.89 -7.69
N ALA A 14 -13.22 -6.21 -6.44
CA ALA A 14 -13.84 -7.33 -5.75
C ALA A 14 -15.19 -6.94 -5.14
N SER A 15 -16.15 -7.88 -5.21
CA SER A 15 -17.50 -7.73 -4.65
C SER A 15 -17.45 -7.61 -3.13
N ALA A 16 -18.45 -6.94 -2.55
CA ALA A 16 -18.52 -6.49 -1.15
C ALA A 16 -18.37 -7.58 -0.05
N ASP A 17 -18.29 -8.85 -0.43
CA ASP A 17 -18.31 -10.00 0.49
C ASP A 17 -17.01 -10.86 0.43
N ALA A 18 -15.98 -10.39 -0.29
CA ALA A 18 -14.69 -11.07 -0.38
C ALA A 18 -13.54 -10.18 0.12
N LEU A 19 -12.53 -10.81 0.74
CA LEU A 19 -11.22 -10.16 0.95
C LEU A 19 -10.73 -9.65 -0.40
N LEU A 20 -10.47 -8.34 -0.50
CA LEU A 20 -9.98 -7.72 -1.74
C LEU A 20 -8.69 -8.45 -2.16
N PRO A 21 -8.56 -8.91 -3.41
CA PRO A 21 -7.33 -9.56 -3.85
C PRO A 21 -6.21 -8.52 -3.93
N VAL A 22 -5.00 -8.92 -3.58
CA VAL A 22 -3.81 -8.08 -3.75
C VAL A 22 -3.48 -7.98 -5.24
N SER A 23 -3.42 -6.77 -5.78
CA SER A 23 -3.05 -6.48 -7.17
C SER A 23 -1.57 -6.16 -7.34
N GLY A 24 -0.85 -5.87 -6.25
CA GLY A 24 0.57 -5.58 -6.26
C GLY A 24 1.13 -5.23 -4.88
N LEU A 25 2.38 -4.75 -4.85
CA LEU A 25 3.09 -4.40 -3.62
C LEU A 25 3.83 -3.06 -3.79
N LEU A 26 3.60 -2.13 -2.87
CA LEU A 26 4.38 -0.90 -2.74
C LEU A 26 5.50 -1.11 -1.71
N ILE A 27 6.74 -0.88 -2.12
CA ILE A 27 7.94 -1.06 -1.28
C ILE A 27 8.59 0.31 -1.05
N LEU A 28 8.79 0.67 0.22
CA LEU A 28 9.55 1.86 0.61
C LEU A 28 10.79 1.42 1.38
N ALA A 29 11.95 1.99 1.06
CA ALA A 29 13.23 1.68 1.66
C ALA A 29 13.93 2.95 2.13
N SER A 30 14.60 2.90 3.28
CA SER A 30 15.36 4.04 3.81
C SER A 30 16.70 3.60 4.41
N PRO A 31 17.74 4.45 4.35
CA PRO A 31 18.95 4.27 5.14
C PRO A 31 18.76 4.69 6.61
N ASP A 32 17.67 5.37 6.95
CA ASP A 32 17.32 5.77 8.32
C ASP A 32 16.53 4.65 9.03
N VAL A 33 16.99 4.22 10.20
CA VAL A 33 16.40 3.09 10.96
C VAL A 33 15.04 3.44 11.57
N GLU A 34 14.77 4.71 11.87
CA GLU A 34 13.55 5.14 12.57
C GLU A 34 12.39 5.46 11.63
N ARG A 35 12.67 5.56 10.32
CA ARG A 35 11.74 6.13 9.33
C ARG A 35 10.44 5.36 9.09
N PHE A 36 10.41 4.04 9.32
CA PHE A 36 9.22 3.19 9.14
C PHE A 36 8.88 2.35 10.39
N GLN A 37 9.27 2.81 11.58
CA GLN A 37 8.99 2.11 12.83
C GLN A 37 7.54 2.31 13.30
N ALA A 38 7.00 1.29 13.96
CA ALA A 38 5.60 1.24 14.42
C ALA A 38 5.27 2.27 15.53
N GLY A 39 6.26 2.94 16.13
CA GLY A 39 6.08 3.85 17.27
C GLY A 39 5.40 5.18 16.95
N MET A 40 5.40 5.65 15.70
CA MET A 40 4.81 6.93 15.26
C MET A 40 3.55 6.78 14.39
N GLY A 41 2.91 5.62 14.43
CA GLY A 41 1.67 5.37 13.69
C GLY A 41 1.94 4.97 12.24
N VAL A 42 1.57 3.74 11.89
CA VAL A 42 1.57 3.27 10.51
C VAL A 42 0.43 3.88 9.69
N ASP A 43 -0.39 4.76 10.27
CA ASP A 43 -1.57 5.37 9.66
C ASP A 43 -1.25 6.09 8.35
N PHE A 44 -0.11 6.80 8.30
CA PHE A 44 0.36 7.40 7.05
C PHE A 44 0.60 6.34 5.97
N LEU A 45 1.28 5.24 6.30
CA LEU A 45 1.57 4.15 5.36
C LEU A 45 0.30 3.41 4.95
N VAL A 46 -0.65 3.23 5.87
CA VAL A 46 -1.98 2.66 5.58
C VAL A 46 -2.73 3.55 4.60
N HIS A 47 -2.80 4.85 4.86
CA HIS A 47 -3.49 5.80 3.99
C HIS A 47 -2.80 5.91 2.62
N LEU A 48 -1.47 5.90 2.59
CA LEU A 48 -0.68 5.86 1.36
C LEU A 48 -1.00 4.61 0.53
N GLY A 49 -1.09 3.43 1.16
CA GLY A 49 -1.48 2.19 0.50
C GLY A 49 -2.88 2.23 -0.10
N GLN A 50 -3.85 2.78 0.63
CA GLN A 50 -5.23 2.96 0.16
C GLN A 50 -5.28 3.90 -1.05
N LEU A 51 -4.60 5.04 -0.97
CA LEU A 51 -4.57 6.03 -2.05
C LEU A 51 -3.90 5.44 -3.30
N ALA A 52 -2.73 4.81 -3.15
CA ALA A 52 -2.03 4.17 -4.25
C ALA A 52 -2.86 3.08 -4.92
N SER A 53 -3.55 2.23 -4.14
CA SER A 53 -4.43 1.18 -4.64
C SER A 53 -5.57 1.76 -5.49
N ALA A 54 -6.24 2.82 -5.01
CA ALA A 54 -7.33 3.47 -5.72
C ALA A 54 -6.85 4.15 -7.03
N SER A 55 -5.72 4.86 -6.99
CA SER A 55 -5.14 5.52 -8.16
C SER A 55 -4.72 4.51 -9.24
N LEU A 56 -4.05 3.43 -8.86
CA LEU A 56 -3.63 2.38 -9.80
C LEU A 56 -4.82 1.61 -10.37
N SER A 57 -5.88 1.37 -9.59
CA SER A 57 -7.10 0.72 -10.07
C SER A 57 -7.75 1.48 -11.24
N ARG A 58 -7.63 2.82 -11.28
CA ARG A 58 -8.13 3.66 -12.39
C ARG A 58 -7.28 3.49 -13.65
N LEU A 59 -5.96 3.42 -13.52
CA LEU A 59 -5.05 3.23 -14.66
C LEU A 59 -5.21 1.85 -15.31
N GLN A 60 -5.39 0.82 -14.49
CA GLN A 60 -5.62 -0.55 -14.98
C GLN A 60 -7.03 -0.77 -15.58
N ALA A 61 -7.94 0.18 -15.41
CA ALA A 61 -9.29 0.16 -15.98
C ALA A 61 -9.39 0.91 -17.31
N ALA A 62 -8.38 1.69 -17.67
CA ALA A 62 -8.30 2.29 -19.00
C ALA A 62 -7.97 1.21 -20.04
N PRO A 63 -8.67 1.18 -21.19
CA PRO A 63 -8.44 0.22 -22.27
C PRO A 63 -7.08 0.42 -22.96
#